data_AF-A0A2P4UI22-F1
#
_entry.id   AF-A0A2P4UI22-F1
#
_cell.length_a   1.000
_cell.length_b   1.000
_cell.length_c   1.000
_cell.angle_alpha   90.00
_cell.angle_beta   90.00
_cell.angle_gamma   90.00
#
_symmetry.space_group_name_H-M   'P 1'
#
loop_
_entity.id
_entity.type
_entity.pdbx_description
1 polymer ?
#
loop_
_entity_poly.entity_id
_entity_poly.type
_entity_poly.pdbx_seq_one_letter_code
_entity_poly.pdbx_strand_id
1 'polypeptide(L)'
;MSSSTRTSASASGPRHRSITFVGVLALAAAGLFSLAGPAQASSAITVSRATLAPGETITVDFAVTRDFASSREGMGFYAGSGPLGSLDSFATVASCDGPVAGSCTTLPGIGYVVPTGPVPVGTTVTGSLTLRVKPGTPAGSFTLRYQFDGEATTNGPTITIAERPADQIADLRALVDGFGLPNGLRTALDAKLRNALDAVDGNDTATACTALADFVDLADAQDGKKLTADQAGRLRASATRIRTDLDC
;
A
#
# COMPACT_ATOMS: atom_id res chain seq x y z
N MET A 1 12.09 -68.93 15.75
CA MET A 1 11.44 -69.78 14.73
C MET A 1 10.16 -70.35 15.33
N SER A 2 9.04 -70.18 14.62
CA SER A 2 7.70 -70.77 14.87
C SER A 2 6.96 -70.34 16.14
N SER A 3 5.64 -70.16 16.19
CA SER A 3 4.55 -70.01 15.21
C SER A 3 3.25 -69.77 16.03
N SER A 4 2.35 -68.93 15.52
CA SER A 4 0.87 -68.96 15.62
C SER A 4 0.19 -69.02 17.02
N THR A 5 -0.94 -68.37 17.31
CA THR A 5 -2.21 -68.42 16.56
C THR A 5 -3.27 -67.47 17.16
N ARG A 6 -4.08 -66.84 16.29
CA ARG A 6 -5.55 -66.52 16.35
C ARG A 6 -6.16 -65.82 17.59
N THR A 7 -7.06 -64.85 17.37
CA THR A 7 -8.54 -65.03 17.26
C THR A 7 -9.30 -63.69 17.34
N SER A 8 -10.20 -63.41 16.37
CA SER A 8 -11.55 -62.77 16.47
C SER A 8 -11.71 -61.36 17.07
N ALA A 9 -12.65 -60.47 16.71
CA ALA A 9 -13.62 -60.24 15.65
C ALA A 9 -14.26 -58.86 15.96
N SER A 10 -14.98 -58.27 15.00
CA SER A 10 -16.36 -57.77 15.16
C SER A 10 -16.65 -56.55 14.28
N ALA A 11 -17.87 -56.57 13.75
CA ALA A 11 -18.46 -55.73 12.73
C ALA A 11 -18.89 -54.33 13.24
N SER A 12 -19.03 -53.37 12.32
CA SER A 12 -20.28 -52.58 12.17
C SER A 12 -20.25 -51.72 10.90
N GLY A 13 -21.41 -51.59 10.26
CA GLY A 13 -21.59 -51.10 8.89
C GLY A 13 -21.62 -49.57 8.71
N PRO A 14 -21.87 -49.11 7.46
CA PRO A 14 -21.71 -47.72 7.07
C PRO A 14 -23.01 -46.94 7.28
N ARG A 15 -22.92 -45.73 7.85
CA ARG A 15 -23.98 -44.72 7.76
C ARG A 15 -23.43 -43.49 7.04
N HIS A 16 -23.91 -43.29 5.82
CA HIS A 16 -23.81 -42.03 5.09
C HIS A 16 -24.43 -40.91 5.93
N ARG A 17 -23.64 -39.87 6.22
CA ARG A 17 -24.13 -38.58 6.68
C ARG A 17 -23.69 -37.51 5.68
N SER A 18 -24.67 -37.01 4.95
CA SER A 18 -24.63 -35.79 4.16
C SER A 18 -24.30 -34.61 5.07
N ILE A 19 -23.26 -33.83 4.74
CA ILE A 19 -22.93 -32.59 5.43
C ILE A 19 -23.25 -31.44 4.49
N THR A 20 -24.28 -30.71 4.86
CA THR A 20 -24.74 -29.43 4.32
C THR A 20 -23.63 -28.37 4.49
N PHE A 21 -23.17 -27.78 3.39
CA PHE A 21 -22.29 -26.61 3.42
C PHE A 21 -23.11 -25.38 3.85
N VAL A 22 -22.85 -24.87 5.06
CA VAL A 22 -23.28 -23.53 5.48
C VAL A 22 -22.17 -22.56 5.09
N GLY A 23 -22.50 -21.62 4.20
CA GLY A 23 -21.62 -20.52 3.82
C GLY A 23 -21.39 -19.58 5.00
N VAL A 24 -20.13 -19.33 5.33
CA VAL A 24 -19.73 -18.27 6.25
C VAL A 24 -19.50 -17.01 5.43
N LEU A 25 -20.45 -16.08 5.53
CA LEU A 25 -20.30 -14.70 5.09
C LEU A 25 -19.34 -14.01 6.07
N ALA A 26 -18.11 -13.75 5.62
CA ALA A 26 -17.12 -13.02 6.41
C ALA A 26 -17.46 -11.51 6.38
N LEU A 27 -18.00 -10.98 7.48
CA LEU A 27 -17.99 -9.54 7.75
C LEU A 27 -16.54 -9.13 8.10
N ALA A 28 -15.92 -8.31 7.25
CA ALA A 28 -14.69 -7.62 7.60
C ALA A 28 -15.02 -6.51 8.62
N ALA A 29 -14.84 -6.80 9.90
CA ALA A 29 -14.90 -5.80 10.95
C ALA A 29 -13.59 -4.99 10.93
N ALA A 30 -13.67 -3.73 10.49
CA ALA A 30 -12.61 -2.74 10.72
C ALA A 30 -12.52 -2.48 12.24
N GLY A 31 -11.55 -3.12 12.90
CA GLY A 31 -11.31 -2.93 14.32
C GLY A 31 -10.67 -1.59 14.60
N LEU A 32 -11.41 -0.69 15.26
CA LEU A 32 -10.82 0.47 15.95
C LEU A 32 -10.05 -0.04 17.17
N PHE A 33 -8.72 -0.02 17.09
CA PHE A 33 -7.86 -0.18 18.27
C PHE A 33 -7.50 1.19 18.83
N SER A 34 -8.11 1.57 19.95
CA SER A 34 -7.70 2.75 20.74
C SER A 34 -6.84 2.27 21.91
N LEU A 35 -5.53 2.56 21.88
CA LEU A 35 -4.64 2.35 23.02
C LEU A 35 -4.71 3.59 23.92
N ALA A 36 -5.20 3.43 25.14
CA ALA A 36 -5.21 4.48 26.15
C ALA A 36 -3.79 4.71 26.70
N GLY A 37 -3.12 5.74 26.20
CA GLY A 37 -1.89 6.30 26.78
C GLY A 37 -2.18 7.29 27.92
N PRO A 38 -1.15 7.83 28.60
CA PRO A 38 -1.33 8.85 29.64
C PRO A 38 -2.05 10.07 29.06
N ALA A 39 -2.72 10.87 29.90
CA ALA A 39 -3.62 11.99 29.57
C ALA A 39 -2.96 13.14 28.78
N GLN A 40 -2.46 12.82 27.60
CA GLN A 40 -2.21 13.68 26.46
C GLN A 40 -3.57 13.90 25.80
N ALA A 41 -3.82 15.07 25.21
CA ALA A 41 -4.88 15.33 24.25
C ALA A 41 -5.38 14.03 23.57
N SER A 42 -6.62 13.60 23.89
CA SER A 42 -7.18 12.45 23.19
C SER A 42 -7.27 12.83 21.72
N SER A 43 -6.45 12.16 20.93
CA SER A 43 -6.23 12.45 19.53
C SER A 43 -6.53 11.19 18.75
N ALA A 44 -7.57 11.25 17.94
CA ALA A 44 -7.88 10.23 16.95
C ALA A 44 -7.42 10.75 15.60
N ILE A 45 -6.37 10.12 15.05
CA ILE A 45 -5.90 10.37 13.67
C ILE A 45 -6.18 9.11 12.88
N THR A 46 -7.01 9.24 11.84
CA THR A 46 -7.31 8.15 10.91
C THR A 46 -6.98 8.56 9.50
N VAL A 47 -6.68 7.57 8.66
CA VAL A 47 -6.43 7.78 7.24
C VAL A 47 -7.37 6.91 6.41
N SER A 48 -7.84 7.44 5.29
CA SER A 48 -8.75 6.72 4.39
C SER A 48 -8.13 5.44 3.81
N ARG A 49 -6.80 5.39 3.73
CA ARG A 49 -6.00 4.22 3.30
C ARG A 49 -4.55 4.37 3.73
N ALA A 50 -3.84 3.24 3.84
CA ALA A 50 -2.43 3.22 4.20
C ALA A 50 -1.49 3.05 3.00
N THR A 51 -2.00 2.69 1.82
CA THR A 51 -1.20 2.48 0.61
C THR A 51 -1.74 3.35 -0.53
N LEU A 52 -0.85 4.03 -1.23
CA LEU A 52 -1.15 4.98 -2.30
C LEU A 52 -0.18 4.78 -3.47
N ALA A 53 -0.65 4.95 -4.70
CA ALA A 53 0.22 5.17 -5.84
C ALA A 53 0.47 6.68 -6.08
N PRO A 54 1.54 7.07 -6.79
CA PRO A 54 1.73 8.44 -7.25
C PRO A 54 0.51 8.97 -8.01
N GLY A 55 0.11 10.21 -7.72
CA GLY A 55 -1.10 10.82 -8.26
C GLY A 55 -2.36 10.55 -7.45
N GLU A 56 -2.38 9.57 -6.55
CA GLU A 56 -3.55 9.27 -5.73
C GLU A 56 -3.73 10.22 -4.54
N THR A 57 -4.94 10.23 -3.97
CA THR A 57 -5.28 11.03 -2.79
C THR A 57 -5.50 10.19 -1.53
N ILE A 58 -5.10 10.74 -0.40
CA ILE A 58 -5.37 10.23 0.95
C ILE A 58 -6.06 11.32 1.76
N THR A 59 -7.08 10.96 2.53
CA THR A 59 -7.69 11.86 3.51
C THR A 59 -7.21 11.47 4.88
N VAL A 60 -6.71 12.46 5.62
CA VAL A 60 -6.38 12.38 7.03
C VAL A 60 -7.50 13.05 7.81
N ASP A 61 -8.21 12.29 8.63
CA ASP A 61 -9.22 12.82 9.54
C ASP A 61 -8.62 12.93 10.94
N PHE A 62 -8.93 14.03 11.63
CA PHE A 62 -8.48 14.25 12.99
C PHE A 62 -9.63 14.64 13.92
N ALA A 63 -9.55 14.16 15.14
CA ALA A 63 -10.31 14.65 16.28
C ALA A 63 -9.34 14.83 17.45
N VAL A 64 -9.14 16.06 17.90
CA VAL A 64 -8.14 16.40 18.93
C VAL A 64 -8.77 17.26 20.02
N THR A 65 -8.52 16.91 21.28
CA THR A 65 -9.02 17.66 22.44
C THR A 65 -7.90 18.49 23.03
N ARG A 66 -8.12 19.80 23.15
CA ARG A 66 -7.14 20.69 23.77
C ARG A 66 -7.07 20.48 25.28
N ASP A 67 -5.90 20.22 25.82
CA ASP A 67 -5.67 19.99 27.26
C ASP A 67 -4.89 21.13 27.95
N PHE A 68 -4.28 22.06 27.21
CA PHE A 68 -3.67 23.28 27.74
C PHE A 68 -3.97 24.55 26.93
N ALA A 69 -3.78 25.71 27.57
CA ALA A 69 -3.93 27.00 26.91
C ALA A 69 -2.73 27.26 25.99
N SER A 70 -3.00 27.48 24.70
CA SER A 70 -2.00 27.81 23.68
C SER A 70 -2.49 29.01 22.87
N SER A 71 -1.58 29.92 22.55
CA SER A 71 -1.85 31.01 21.59
C SER A 71 -1.61 30.57 20.14
N ARG A 72 -1.15 29.33 19.93
CA ARG A 72 -1.02 28.75 18.59
C ARG A 72 -2.35 28.11 18.21
N GLU A 73 -2.61 28.16 16.92
CA GLU A 73 -3.86 27.72 16.31
C GLU A 73 -3.48 26.89 15.08
N GLY A 74 -3.75 25.61 15.14
CA GLY A 74 -3.73 24.75 13.97
C GLY A 74 -3.36 23.31 14.26
N MET A 75 -3.73 22.46 13.31
CA MET A 75 -3.32 21.07 13.26
C MET A 75 -2.23 20.91 12.19
N GLY A 76 -0.99 20.74 12.64
CA GLY A 76 0.17 20.49 11.80
C GLY A 76 0.30 19.03 11.41
N PHE A 77 0.65 18.77 10.15
CA PHE A 77 0.91 17.45 9.59
C PHE A 77 2.25 17.43 8.85
N TYR A 78 3.03 16.39 9.10
CA TYR A 78 4.41 16.23 8.63
C TYR A 78 4.69 14.79 8.23
N ALA A 79 5.74 14.60 7.44
CA ALA A 79 6.31 13.29 7.22
C ALA A 79 7.39 13.06 8.28
N GLY A 80 7.43 11.85 8.85
CA GLY A 80 8.58 11.37 9.60
C GLY A 80 9.83 11.34 8.72
N SER A 81 11.00 11.34 9.34
CA SER A 81 12.27 11.23 8.61
C SER A 81 12.27 9.96 7.75
N GLY A 82 12.50 10.13 6.46
CA GLY A 82 12.48 9.02 5.49
C GLY A 82 13.00 9.45 4.11
N PRO A 83 13.11 8.51 3.18
CA PRO A 83 13.69 8.75 1.85
C PRO A 83 12.86 9.72 0.98
N LEU A 84 11.58 9.91 1.30
CA LEU A 84 10.69 10.82 0.58
C LEU A 84 10.91 12.30 0.95
N GLY A 85 11.63 12.60 2.04
CA GLY A 85 11.83 13.96 2.52
C GLY A 85 10.62 14.50 3.31
N SER A 86 10.38 15.82 3.22
CA SER A 86 9.28 16.50 3.91
C SER A 86 7.92 16.23 3.24
N LEU A 87 6.80 16.40 3.96
CA LEU A 87 5.48 16.06 3.42
C LEU A 87 5.13 16.89 2.17
N ASP A 88 5.54 18.16 2.15
CA ASP A 88 5.33 19.08 1.03
C ASP A 88 6.25 18.82 -0.17
N SER A 89 7.31 18.00 -0.01
CA SER A 89 8.19 17.63 -1.12
C SER A 89 7.49 16.65 -2.07
N PHE A 90 6.68 15.73 -1.54
CA PHE A 90 6.09 14.63 -2.30
C PHE A 90 4.55 14.62 -2.34
N ALA A 91 3.87 15.45 -1.53
CA ALA A 91 2.42 15.59 -1.58
C ALA A 91 2.02 17.05 -1.83
N THR A 92 0.74 17.27 -2.14
CA THR A 92 0.10 18.58 -2.28
C THR A 92 -1.28 18.55 -1.63
N VAL A 93 -1.77 19.68 -1.13
CA VAL A 93 -3.13 19.77 -0.56
C VAL A 93 -4.15 19.70 -1.69
N ALA A 94 -5.05 18.73 -1.63
CA ALA A 94 -6.20 18.60 -2.51
C ALA A 94 -7.46 19.22 -1.91
N SER A 95 -7.70 19.03 -0.61
CA SER A 95 -8.73 19.74 0.15
C SER A 95 -8.33 19.86 1.62
N CYS A 96 -8.97 20.78 2.31
CA CYS A 96 -8.65 21.15 3.69
C CYS A 96 -9.93 21.62 4.36
N ASP A 97 -10.42 20.84 5.32
CA ASP A 97 -11.68 21.09 6.00
C ASP A 97 -11.41 21.19 7.51
N GLY A 98 -11.20 22.40 8.00
CA GLY A 98 -11.01 22.69 9.41
C GLY A 98 -12.30 23.14 10.12
N PRO A 99 -12.30 23.26 11.46
CA PRO A 99 -13.42 23.80 12.21
C PRO A 99 -13.66 25.30 11.95
N VAL A 100 -12.68 25.99 11.38
CA VAL A 100 -12.80 27.37 10.92
C VAL A 100 -12.58 27.44 9.41
N ALA A 101 -13.30 28.36 8.75
CA ALA A 101 -13.12 28.59 7.32
C ALA A 101 -11.72 29.13 7.02
N GLY A 102 -11.00 28.47 6.11
CA GLY A 102 -9.67 28.89 5.69
C GLY A 102 -8.98 27.82 4.86
N SER A 103 -7.96 28.23 4.10
CA SER A 103 -7.09 27.29 3.40
C SER A 103 -6.00 26.75 4.33
N CYS A 104 -5.55 25.52 4.07
CA CYS A 104 -4.37 24.99 4.73
C CYS A 104 -3.14 25.84 4.42
N THR A 105 -2.33 26.08 5.45
CA THR A 105 -1.03 26.74 5.28
C THR A 105 0.00 25.70 4.88
N THR A 106 0.77 25.97 3.82
CA THR A 106 1.96 25.18 3.49
C THR A 106 3.14 25.74 4.25
N LEU A 107 3.89 24.88 4.94
CA LEU A 107 5.16 25.19 5.57
C LEU A 107 6.28 24.61 4.69
N PRO A 108 6.98 25.43 3.88
CA PRO A 108 7.98 24.95 2.94
C PRO A 108 9.07 24.10 3.62
N GLY A 109 9.34 22.93 3.06
CA GLY A 109 10.32 21.96 3.57
C GLY A 109 9.88 21.22 4.82
N ILE A 110 8.60 21.31 5.20
CA ILE A 110 8.07 20.73 6.44
C ILE A 110 6.76 19.95 6.17
N GLY A 111 5.69 20.64 5.79
CA GLY A 111 4.36 20.03 5.66
C GLY A 111 3.21 21.05 5.65
N TYR A 112 2.09 20.69 6.28
CA TYR A 112 0.83 21.45 6.17
C TYR A 112 0.21 21.74 7.53
N VAL A 113 -0.55 22.83 7.62
CA VAL A 113 -1.32 23.19 8.81
C VAL A 113 -2.77 23.44 8.43
N VAL A 114 -3.69 22.68 9.04
CA VAL A 114 -5.14 22.94 8.98
C VAL A 114 -5.48 24.00 10.02
N PRO A 115 -6.13 25.12 9.66
CA PRO A 115 -6.50 26.14 10.64
C PRO A 115 -7.59 25.60 11.58
N THR A 116 -7.39 25.75 12.88
CA THR A 116 -8.37 25.34 13.92
C THR A 116 -9.00 26.52 14.64
N GLY A 117 -8.41 27.72 14.51
CA GLY A 117 -8.79 28.91 15.25
C GLY A 117 -8.50 28.78 16.74
N PRO A 118 -8.97 29.76 17.55
CA PRO A 118 -8.89 29.66 19.00
C PRO A 118 -9.72 28.48 19.51
N VAL A 119 -9.06 27.50 20.12
CA VAL A 119 -9.74 26.36 20.74
C VAL A 119 -9.68 26.51 22.27
N PRO A 120 -10.81 26.50 23.00
CA PRO A 120 -10.80 26.50 24.45
C PRO A 120 -10.26 25.17 25.02
N VAL A 121 -9.63 25.22 26.19
CA VAL A 121 -9.22 24.01 26.93
C VAL A 121 -10.45 23.14 27.21
N GLY A 122 -10.31 21.84 27.02
CA GLY A 122 -11.37 20.84 27.14
C GLY A 122 -12.24 20.69 25.88
N THR A 123 -12.00 21.47 24.83
CA THR A 123 -12.78 21.40 23.59
C THR A 123 -12.13 20.44 22.60
N THR A 124 -12.94 19.53 22.04
CA THR A 124 -12.55 18.70 20.90
C THR A 124 -12.83 19.44 19.60
N VAL A 125 -11.83 19.53 18.73
CA VAL A 125 -11.99 19.99 17.34
C VAL A 125 -11.77 18.85 16.38
N THR A 126 -12.47 18.91 15.25
CA THR A 126 -12.39 17.92 14.19
C THR A 126 -12.15 18.60 12.86
N GLY A 127 -11.57 17.85 11.93
CA GLY A 127 -11.37 18.30 10.57
C GLY A 127 -10.68 17.23 9.73
N SER A 128 -10.40 17.57 8.48
CA SER A 128 -9.72 16.69 7.55
C SER A 128 -8.72 17.44 6.66
N LEU A 129 -7.72 16.70 6.20
CA LEU A 129 -6.73 17.14 5.23
C LEU A 129 -6.63 16.07 4.15
N THR A 130 -7.02 16.42 2.92
CA THR A 130 -6.79 15.54 1.77
C THR A 130 -5.52 15.94 1.05
N LEU A 131 -4.60 14.99 0.94
CA LEU A 131 -3.33 15.13 0.26
C LEU A 131 -3.35 14.34 -1.04
N ARG A 132 -2.81 14.91 -2.12
CA ARG A 132 -2.49 14.22 -3.35
C ARG A 132 -0.99 13.95 -3.42
N VAL A 133 -0.61 12.70 -3.61
CA VAL A 133 0.78 12.31 -3.89
C VAL A 133 1.16 12.86 -5.26
N LYS A 134 2.30 13.54 -5.36
CA LYS A 134 2.74 14.11 -6.63
C LYS A 134 3.02 13.00 -7.64
N PRO A 135 2.77 13.23 -8.94
CA PRO A 135 3.25 12.32 -9.97
C PRO A 135 4.77 12.13 -9.88
N GLY A 136 5.25 10.91 -10.09
CA GLY A 136 6.69 10.58 -10.04
C GLY A 136 7.30 10.53 -8.64
N THR A 137 6.51 10.61 -7.57
CA THR A 137 7.01 10.32 -6.22
C THR A 137 7.56 8.89 -6.17
N PRO A 138 8.82 8.68 -5.73
CA PRO A 138 9.39 7.34 -5.59
C PRO A 138 8.61 6.48 -4.61
N ALA A 139 8.68 5.16 -4.79
CA ALA A 139 8.16 4.22 -3.81
C ALA A 139 8.87 4.41 -2.45
N GLY A 140 8.13 4.26 -1.37
CA GLY A 140 8.67 4.47 -0.03
C GLY A 140 7.59 4.43 1.03
N SER A 141 7.98 4.57 2.29
CA SER A 141 7.03 4.70 3.40
C SER A 141 7.44 5.85 4.30
N PHE A 142 6.44 6.46 4.93
CA PHE A 142 6.64 7.50 5.93
C PHE A 142 5.65 7.32 7.08
N THR A 143 6.06 7.68 8.28
CA THR A 143 5.15 7.84 9.41
C THR A 143 4.51 9.22 9.32
N LEU A 144 3.19 9.30 9.27
CA LEU A 144 2.50 10.58 9.39
C LEU A 144 2.74 11.12 10.80
N ARG A 145 3.30 12.31 10.91
CA ARG A 145 3.52 12.99 12.18
C ARG A 145 2.56 14.16 12.29
N TYR A 146 2.14 14.46 13.50
CA TYR A 146 1.15 15.50 13.72
C TYR A 146 1.41 16.31 14.99
N GLN A 147 0.96 17.56 15.00
CA GLN A 147 1.13 18.50 16.12
C GLN A 147 -0.11 19.36 16.22
N PHE A 148 -0.76 19.37 17.38
CA PHE A 148 -1.87 20.28 17.66
C PHE A 148 -1.35 21.49 18.43
N ASP A 149 -1.66 22.70 17.97
CA ASP A 149 -1.45 23.97 18.70
C ASP A 149 -0.06 24.16 19.33
N GLY A 150 0.98 23.63 18.65
CA GLY A 150 2.38 23.75 19.05
C GLY A 150 2.88 22.74 20.07
N GLU A 151 2.13 21.67 20.36
CA GLU A 151 2.55 20.54 21.19
C GLU A 151 3.82 19.84 20.73
N ALA A 152 4.31 18.87 21.52
CA ALA A 152 5.27 17.92 20.98
C ALA A 152 4.64 17.16 19.79
N THR A 153 5.42 16.92 18.74
CA THR A 153 4.94 16.18 17.58
C THR A 153 4.77 14.69 17.93
N THR A 154 3.63 14.12 17.58
CA THR A 154 3.28 12.72 17.82
C THR A 154 3.29 11.92 16.51
N ASN A 155 3.54 10.61 16.61
CA ASN A 155 3.48 9.69 15.47
C ASN A 155 2.05 9.17 15.29
N GLY A 156 1.57 9.25 14.06
CA GLY A 156 0.32 8.65 13.59
C GLY A 156 0.58 7.40 12.74
N PRO A 157 -0.33 7.06 11.80
CA PRO A 157 -0.21 5.88 10.98
C PRO A 157 0.99 5.95 10.02
N THR A 158 1.52 4.77 9.68
CA THR A 158 2.47 4.62 8.58
C THR A 158 1.73 4.54 7.25
N ILE A 159 2.18 5.32 6.27
CA ILE A 159 1.64 5.35 4.92
C ILE A 159 2.74 4.89 3.96
N THR A 160 2.37 4.08 2.99
CA THR A 160 3.24 3.55 1.95
C THR A 160 2.85 4.13 0.60
N ILE A 161 3.83 4.69 -0.10
CA ILE A 161 3.76 4.99 -1.52
C ILE A 161 4.23 3.74 -2.27
N ALA A 162 3.30 3.07 -2.92
CA ALA A 162 3.57 1.91 -3.76
C ALA A 162 4.29 2.34 -5.04
N GLU A 163 5.13 1.43 -5.54
CA GLU A 163 5.76 1.58 -6.84
C GLU A 163 4.71 1.49 -7.95
N ARG A 164 4.88 2.26 -9.03
CA ARG A 164 3.94 2.17 -10.17
C ARG A 164 4.22 0.92 -10.98
N PRO A 165 3.19 0.27 -11.56
CA PRO A 165 3.40 -0.84 -12.50
C PRO A 165 4.35 -0.49 -13.65
N ALA A 166 4.31 0.74 -14.16
CA ALA A 166 5.23 1.21 -15.19
C ALA A 166 6.70 1.17 -14.75
N ASP A 167 6.99 1.60 -13.51
CA ASP A 167 8.34 1.60 -12.95
C ASP A 167 8.82 0.16 -12.70
N GLN A 168 7.94 -0.70 -12.19
CA GLN A 168 8.23 -2.14 -12.02
C GLN A 168 8.51 -2.86 -13.35
N ILE A 169 7.78 -2.50 -14.43
CA ILE A 169 8.04 -3.03 -15.78
C ILE A 169 9.42 -2.56 -16.26
N ALA A 170 9.80 -1.30 -16.01
CA ALA A 170 11.12 -0.79 -16.37
C ALA A 170 12.24 -1.56 -15.63
N ASP A 171 12.06 -1.84 -14.34
CA ASP A 171 12.98 -2.65 -13.54
C ASP A 171 13.07 -4.09 -14.06
N LEU A 172 11.94 -4.68 -14.46
CA LEU A 172 11.91 -6.02 -15.07
C LEU A 172 12.65 -6.04 -16.42
N ARG A 173 12.58 -4.96 -17.21
CA ARG A 173 13.37 -4.83 -18.45
C ARG A 173 14.87 -4.78 -18.15
N ALA A 174 15.27 -3.97 -17.16
CA ALA A 174 16.67 -3.91 -16.72
C ALA A 174 17.17 -5.27 -16.22
N LEU A 175 16.32 -6.03 -15.53
CA LEU A 175 16.62 -7.40 -15.11
C LEU A 175 16.87 -8.34 -16.30
N VAL A 176 16.00 -8.29 -17.33
CA VAL A 176 16.17 -9.09 -18.57
C VAL A 176 17.48 -8.74 -19.27
N ASP A 177 17.83 -7.46 -19.37
CA ASP A 177 19.09 -7.02 -19.97
C ASP A 177 20.32 -7.49 -19.18
N GLY A 178 20.21 -7.55 -17.85
CA GLY A 178 21.28 -8.02 -16.95
C GLY A 178 21.60 -9.52 -17.03
N PHE A 179 20.78 -10.33 -17.70
CA PHE A 179 20.96 -11.78 -17.79
C PHE A 179 21.91 -12.26 -18.89
N GLY A 180 22.35 -11.38 -19.80
CA GLY A 180 23.26 -11.77 -20.89
C GLY A 180 22.63 -12.78 -21.86
N LEU A 181 21.32 -12.67 -22.10
CA LEU A 181 20.54 -13.62 -22.91
C LEU A 181 20.92 -13.56 -24.40
N PRO A 182 20.72 -14.65 -25.16
CA PRO A 182 20.83 -14.62 -26.61
C PRO A 182 19.93 -13.53 -27.21
N ASN A 183 20.45 -12.76 -28.18
CA ASN A 183 19.79 -11.57 -28.73
C ASN A 183 18.33 -11.80 -29.13
N GLY A 184 18.02 -12.93 -29.77
CA GLY A 184 16.64 -13.25 -30.18
C GLY A 184 15.68 -13.42 -29.00
N LEU A 185 16.13 -14.04 -27.90
CA LEU A 185 15.30 -14.18 -26.70
C LEU A 185 15.14 -12.85 -25.98
N ARG A 186 16.23 -12.11 -25.77
CA ARG A 186 16.21 -10.78 -25.15
C ARG A 186 15.23 -9.85 -25.86
N THR A 187 15.30 -9.81 -27.19
CA THR A 187 14.43 -8.98 -28.03
C THR A 187 12.96 -9.39 -27.88
N ALA A 188 12.66 -10.69 -27.83
CA ALA A 188 11.30 -11.18 -27.68
C ALA A 188 10.71 -10.83 -26.31
N LEU A 189 11.49 -11.02 -25.23
CA LEU A 189 11.07 -10.65 -23.87
C LEU A 189 10.87 -9.12 -23.73
N ASP A 190 11.84 -8.33 -24.20
CA ASP A 190 11.76 -6.86 -24.16
C ASP A 190 10.58 -6.31 -24.98
N ALA A 191 10.25 -6.92 -26.13
CA ALA A 191 9.08 -6.53 -26.90
C ALA A 191 7.77 -6.72 -26.11
N LYS A 192 7.62 -7.80 -25.34
CA LYS A 192 6.46 -8.01 -24.47
C LYS A 192 6.38 -6.98 -23.35
N LEU A 193 7.52 -6.67 -22.73
CA LEU A 193 7.58 -5.66 -21.66
C LEU A 193 7.32 -4.25 -22.18
N ARG A 194 7.77 -3.90 -23.39
CA ARG A 194 7.42 -2.63 -24.04
C ARG A 194 5.92 -2.52 -24.33
N ASN A 195 5.31 -3.58 -24.86
CA ASN A 195 3.87 -3.60 -25.07
C ASN A 195 3.10 -3.42 -23.75
N ALA A 196 3.56 -4.05 -22.66
CA ALA A 196 2.96 -3.89 -21.34
C ALA A 196 3.12 -2.44 -20.83
N LEU A 197 4.30 -1.84 -20.98
CA LEU A 197 4.57 -0.47 -20.56
C LEU A 197 3.71 0.54 -21.33
N ASP A 198 3.68 0.44 -22.66
CA ASP A 198 2.87 1.32 -23.51
C ASP A 198 1.38 1.22 -23.15
N ALA A 199 0.91 0.01 -22.81
CA ALA A 199 -0.46 -0.22 -22.36
C ALA A 199 -0.73 0.39 -20.98
N VAL A 200 0.19 0.24 -20.01
CA VAL A 200 0.07 0.88 -18.68
C VAL A 200 0.03 2.41 -18.82
N ASP A 201 0.92 3.00 -19.61
CA ASP A 201 0.95 4.45 -19.83
C ASP A 201 -0.30 4.94 -20.59
N GLY A 202 -0.91 4.07 -21.40
CA GLY A 202 -2.20 4.29 -22.07
C GLY A 202 -3.43 4.04 -21.20
N ASN A 203 -3.28 3.64 -19.92
CA ASN A 203 -4.36 3.15 -19.06
C ASN A 203 -5.16 1.95 -19.63
N ASP A 204 -4.52 1.12 -20.45
CA ASP A 204 -5.08 -0.12 -21.00
C ASP A 204 -4.60 -1.33 -20.19
N THR A 205 -5.19 -1.51 -19.00
CA THR A 205 -4.85 -2.60 -18.08
C THR A 205 -5.01 -3.99 -18.72
N ALA A 206 -6.05 -4.20 -19.53
CA ALA A 206 -6.31 -5.50 -20.16
C ALA A 206 -5.18 -5.91 -21.13
N THR A 207 -4.74 -4.98 -21.97
CA THR A 207 -3.60 -5.21 -22.87
C THR A 207 -2.30 -5.40 -22.09
N ALA A 208 -2.08 -4.62 -21.02
CA ALA A 208 -0.91 -4.79 -20.16
C ALA A 208 -0.84 -6.19 -19.53
N CYS A 209 -1.96 -6.66 -18.98
CA CYS A 209 -2.06 -8.00 -18.37
C CYS A 209 -1.81 -9.12 -19.37
N THR A 210 -2.34 -9.00 -20.59
CA THR A 210 -2.11 -9.98 -21.67
C THR A 210 -0.65 -9.99 -22.09
N ALA A 211 -0.01 -8.82 -22.23
CA ALA A 211 1.41 -8.72 -22.56
C ALA A 211 2.32 -9.33 -21.47
N LEU A 212 1.97 -9.16 -20.18
CA LEU A 212 2.67 -9.77 -19.06
C LEU A 212 2.46 -11.29 -18.97
N ALA A 213 1.26 -11.78 -19.32
CA ALA A 213 1.00 -13.22 -19.42
C ALA A 213 1.84 -13.86 -20.54
N ASP A 214 1.85 -13.25 -21.74
CA ASP A 214 2.69 -13.66 -22.86
C ASP A 214 4.19 -13.67 -22.49
N PHE A 215 4.63 -12.69 -21.69
CA PHE A 215 6.00 -12.64 -21.19
C PHE A 215 6.31 -13.84 -20.28
N VAL A 216 5.40 -14.18 -19.36
CA VAL A 216 5.54 -15.34 -18.49
C VAL A 216 5.56 -16.64 -19.31
N ASP A 217 4.65 -16.82 -20.26
CA ASP A 217 4.60 -18.01 -21.12
C ASP A 217 5.90 -18.18 -21.91
N LEU A 218 6.47 -17.08 -22.41
CA LEU A 218 7.76 -17.10 -23.09
C LEU A 218 8.91 -17.47 -22.13
N ALA A 219 8.94 -16.92 -20.91
CA ALA A 219 9.95 -17.27 -19.92
C ALA A 219 9.87 -18.76 -19.56
N ASP A 220 8.67 -19.28 -19.35
CA ASP A 220 8.41 -20.69 -19.02
C ASP A 220 8.82 -21.61 -20.17
N ALA A 221 8.51 -21.23 -21.40
CA ALA A 221 8.92 -21.99 -22.59
C ALA A 221 10.44 -22.08 -22.77
N GLN A 222 11.20 -21.14 -22.20
CA GLN A 222 12.67 -21.07 -22.28
C GLN A 222 13.41 -21.56 -21.03
N ASP A 223 12.68 -21.91 -19.98
CA ASP A 223 13.22 -22.51 -18.76
C ASP A 223 13.98 -23.81 -19.09
N GLY A 224 15.20 -23.92 -18.57
CA GLY A 224 16.13 -25.02 -18.83
C GLY A 224 16.68 -25.07 -20.26
N LYS A 225 16.29 -24.14 -21.14
CA LYS A 225 16.78 -24.03 -22.52
C LYS A 225 17.71 -22.84 -22.65
N LYS A 226 17.13 -21.65 -22.77
CA LYS A 226 17.86 -20.39 -22.94
C LYS A 226 17.85 -19.53 -21.67
N LEU A 227 17.04 -19.91 -20.69
CA LEU A 227 17.04 -19.40 -19.33
C LEU A 227 17.46 -20.51 -18.39
N THR A 228 18.18 -20.17 -17.32
CA THR A 228 18.27 -21.05 -16.17
C THR A 228 16.95 -21.04 -15.40
N ALA A 229 16.70 -22.08 -14.60
CA ALA A 229 15.53 -22.15 -13.73
C ALA A 229 15.43 -20.94 -12.79
N ASP A 230 16.55 -20.49 -12.24
CA ASP A 230 16.60 -19.30 -11.38
C ASP A 230 16.24 -18.03 -12.15
N GLN A 231 16.73 -17.87 -13.39
CA GLN A 231 16.38 -16.72 -14.23
C GLN A 231 14.88 -16.73 -14.55
N ALA A 232 14.34 -17.85 -15.05
CA ALA A 232 12.92 -17.99 -15.35
C ALA A 232 12.05 -17.73 -14.12
N GLY A 233 12.43 -18.28 -12.96
CA GLY A 233 11.75 -18.05 -11.69
C GLY A 233 11.72 -16.58 -11.28
N ARG A 234 12.82 -15.84 -11.43
CA ARG A 234 12.88 -14.39 -11.15
C ARG A 234 12.00 -13.58 -12.09
N LEU A 235 11.99 -13.89 -13.38
CA LEU A 235 11.14 -13.20 -14.37
C LEU A 235 9.66 -13.45 -14.07
N ARG A 236 9.28 -14.71 -13.82
CA ARG A 236 7.91 -15.09 -13.47
C ARG A 236 7.44 -14.38 -12.21
N ALA A 237 8.23 -14.42 -11.14
CA ALA A 237 7.88 -13.79 -9.87
C ALA A 237 7.68 -12.27 -10.01
N SER A 238 8.54 -11.61 -10.79
CA SER A 238 8.45 -10.16 -11.02
C SER A 238 7.22 -9.82 -11.86
N ALA A 239 6.99 -10.52 -12.97
CA ALA A 239 5.82 -10.29 -13.83
C ALA A 239 4.50 -10.58 -13.10
N THR A 240 4.43 -11.64 -12.28
CA THR A 240 3.24 -11.94 -11.47
C THR A 240 2.96 -10.86 -10.44
N ARG A 241 3.98 -10.26 -9.83
CA ARG A 241 3.78 -9.13 -8.90
C ARG A 241 3.16 -7.94 -9.63
N ILE A 242 3.71 -7.56 -10.79
CA ILE A 242 3.19 -6.45 -11.60
C ILE A 242 1.74 -6.71 -11.99
N ARG A 243 1.42 -7.95 -12.35
CA ARG A 243 0.03 -8.35 -12.66
C ARG A 243 -0.88 -8.16 -11.45
N THR A 244 -0.49 -8.61 -10.26
CA THR A 244 -1.27 -8.38 -9.03
C THR A 244 -1.50 -6.89 -8.79
N ASP A 245 -0.49 -6.04 -9.00
CA ASP A 245 -0.60 -4.59 -8.82
C ASP A 245 -1.47 -3.91 -9.89
N LEU A 246 -1.71 -4.59 -11.02
CA LEU A 246 -2.65 -4.22 -12.07
C LEU A 246 -4.05 -4.88 -11.89
N ASP A 247 -4.27 -5.60 -10.79
CA ASP A 247 -5.48 -6.40 -10.53
C ASP A 247 -5.75 -7.49 -11.58
N CYS A 248 -4.69 -8.17 -12.03
CA CYS A 248 -4.70 -9.36 -12.88
C CYS A 248 -3.57 -10.37 -12.52
#